data_AF-A0AAU1M6Q5-F1
#
_entry.id   AF-A0AAU1M6Q5-F1
#
_cell.length_a   1.000
_cell.length_b   1.000
_cell.length_c   1.000
_cell.angle_alpha   90.00
_cell.angle_beta   90.00
_cell.angle_gamma   90.00
#
_symmetry.space_group_name_H-M   'P 1'
#
loop_
_entity.id
_entity.type
_entity.pdbx_description
1 polymer ?
#
loop_
_entity_poly.entity_id
_entity_poly.type
_entity_poly.pdbx_seq_one_letter_code
_entity_poly.pdbx_strand_id
1 'polypeptide(L)' 'MTFKPGTDDMREAPSTIIASRLLAEGATVTCWDPMARPQPGMHPWDQAHRRPTIEEALTGADAAILVTE' A
#
# COMPACT_ATOMS: atom_id res chain seq x y z
N MET A 1 0.23 -1.68 4.99
CA MET A 1 -1.12 -1.51 4.38
C MET A 1 -2.20 -1.75 5.43
N THR A 2 -1.99 -2.71 6.31
CA THR A 2 -2.84 -2.95 7.48
C THR A 2 -2.59 -1.87 8.53
N PHE A 3 -3.56 -1.68 9.43
CA PHE A 3 -3.45 -0.61 10.43
C PHE A 3 -2.41 -0.90 11.52
N LYS A 4 -2.05 -2.18 11.72
CA LYS A 4 -1.05 -2.63 12.68
C LYS A 4 -0.45 -4.00 12.28
N PRO A 5 0.64 -4.44 12.92
CA PRO A 5 1.27 -5.72 12.62
C PRO A 5 0.38 -6.92 12.99
N GLY A 6 0.50 -8.02 12.26
CA GLY A 6 -0.13 -9.30 12.60
C GLY A 6 -1.65 -9.40 12.35
N THR A 7 -2.24 -8.46 11.60
CA THR A 7 -3.66 -8.50 11.21
C THR A 7 -3.80 -8.17 9.73
N ASP A 8 -4.89 -8.60 9.10
CA ASP A 8 -5.28 -8.22 7.74
C ASP A 8 -6.25 -7.03 7.71
N ASP A 9 -6.57 -6.44 8.87
CA ASP A 9 -7.47 -5.29 8.95
C ASP A 9 -6.81 -4.03 8.37
N MET A 10 -7.45 -3.48 7.35
CA MET A 10 -6.98 -2.32 6.58
C MET A 10 -7.88 -1.08 6.80
N ARG A 11 -8.91 -1.20 7.65
CA ARG A 11 -9.81 -0.08 7.96
C ARG A 11 -9.06 1.00 8.69
N GLU A 12 -9.28 2.24 8.28
CA GLU A 12 -8.63 3.44 8.85
C GLU A 12 -7.09 3.39 8.88
N ALA A 13 -6.47 2.49 8.10
CA ALA A 13 -5.02 2.39 8.06
C ALA A 13 -4.41 3.70 7.53
N PRO A 14 -3.38 4.27 8.20
CA PRO A 14 -2.72 5.48 7.73
C PRO A 14 -2.21 5.37 6.29
N SER A 15 -1.80 4.17 5.88
CA SER A 15 -1.36 3.88 4.52
C SER A 15 -2.43 4.14 3.46
N THR A 16 -3.71 3.99 3.79
CA THR A 16 -4.83 4.28 2.88
C THR A 16 -4.87 5.77 2.54
N ILE A 17 -4.67 6.64 3.52
CA ILE A 17 -4.66 8.09 3.33
C ILE A 17 -3.42 8.51 2.52
N ILE A 18 -2.26 7.97 2.87
CA ILE A 18 -0.99 8.26 2.18
C ILE A 18 -1.08 7.84 0.71
N ALA A 19 -1.45 6.60 0.43
CA ALA A 19 -1.55 6.09 -0.94
C ALA A 19 -2.58 6.87 -1.77
N SER A 20 -3.75 7.18 -1.20
CA SER A 20 -4.78 7.97 -1.88
C SER A 20 -4.27 9.36 -2.28
N ARG A 21 -3.52 10.04 -1.41
CA ARG A 21 -2.94 11.35 -1.72
C ARG A 21 -1.86 11.27 -2.78
N LEU A 22 -0.96 10.29 -2.69
CA LEU A 22 0.08 10.09 -3.70
C LEU A 22 -0.51 9.82 -5.09
N LEU A 23 -1.52 8.96 -5.18
CA LEU A 23 -2.23 8.70 -6.43
C LEU A 23 -2.93 9.94 -6.97
N ALA A 24 -3.57 10.73 -6.10
CA ALA A 24 -4.24 11.98 -6.49
C ALA A 24 -3.26 13.03 -7.06
N GLU A 25 -2.02 13.03 -6.59
CA GLU A 25 -0.94 13.89 -7.10
C GLU A 25 -0.22 13.29 -8.34
N GLY A 26 -0.73 12.16 -8.88
CA GLY A 26 -0.21 11.52 -10.10
C GLY A 26 1.01 10.63 -9.89
N ALA A 27 1.36 10.29 -8.64
CA ALA A 27 2.43 9.34 -8.37
C ALA A 27 2.02 7.91 -8.73
N THR A 28 2.99 7.10 -9.17
CA THR A 28 2.81 5.65 -9.26
C THR A 28 3.07 5.01 -7.90
N VAL A 29 2.06 4.37 -7.32
CA VAL A 29 2.19 3.72 -6.01
C VAL A 29 2.34 2.21 -6.19
N THR A 30 3.50 1.68 -5.84
CA THR A 30 3.70 0.25 -5.58
C THR A 30 3.52 -0.04 -4.08
N CYS A 31 3.02 -1.22 -3.75
CA CYS A 31 2.83 -1.59 -2.34
C CYS A 31 3.02 -3.09 -2.10
N TRP A 32 3.42 -3.38 -0.87
CA TRP A 32 3.51 -4.73 -0.32
C TRP A 32 3.08 -4.71 1.15
N ASP A 33 2.41 -5.76 1.58
CA ASP A 33 2.09 -6.05 2.97
C ASP A 33 1.75 -7.55 3.06
N PRO A 34 2.34 -8.30 4.02
CA PRO A 34 2.22 -9.76 4.05
C PRO A 34 0.84 -10.24 4.49
N MET A 35 0.05 -9.38 5.15
CA MET A 35 -1.26 -9.74 5.72
C MET A 35 -2.42 -9.11 4.94
N ALA A 36 -2.20 -8.01 4.24
CA ALA A 36 -3.26 -7.24 3.59
C ALA A 36 -3.97 -7.99 2.44
N ARG A 37 -5.31 -8.09 2.53
CA ARG A 37 -6.19 -8.72 1.54
C ARG A 37 -7.27 -7.77 1.01
N PRO A 38 -6.92 -6.75 0.20
CA PRO A 38 -7.90 -5.85 -0.39
C PRO A 38 -8.78 -6.59 -1.37
N GLN A 39 -10.04 -6.20 -1.39
CA GLN A 39 -11.02 -6.72 -2.32
C GLN A 39 -10.95 -5.95 -3.64
N PRO A 40 -11.36 -6.54 -4.77
CA PRO A 40 -11.49 -5.81 -6.03
C PRO A 40 -12.34 -4.55 -5.86
N GLY A 41 -11.89 -3.41 -6.41
CA GLY A 41 -12.57 -2.11 -6.28
C GLY A 41 -12.38 -1.40 -4.93
N MET A 42 -11.53 -1.92 -4.04
CA MET A 42 -11.21 -1.27 -2.78
C MET A 42 -10.21 -0.13 -2.99
N HIS A 43 -10.70 1.10 -3.13
CA HIS A 43 -9.85 2.29 -3.19
C HIS A 43 -8.99 2.47 -1.92
N PRO A 44 -7.71 2.87 -2.02
CA PRO A 44 -6.91 3.15 -3.24
C PRO A 44 -6.21 1.91 -3.83
N TRP A 45 -6.45 0.74 -3.25
CA TRP A 45 -5.67 -0.47 -3.51
C TRP A 45 -5.99 -1.15 -4.83
N ASP A 46 -7.09 -0.76 -5.48
CA ASP A 46 -7.44 -1.13 -6.85
C ASP A 46 -6.66 -0.33 -7.90
N GLN A 47 -6.10 0.83 -7.53
CA GLN A 47 -5.24 1.66 -8.39
C GLN A 47 -3.74 1.48 -8.11
N ALA A 48 -3.39 1.10 -6.87
CA ALA A 48 -2.00 0.81 -6.52
C ALA A 48 -1.50 -0.51 -7.12
N HIS A 49 -0.22 -0.56 -7.48
CA HIS A 49 0.43 -1.77 -8.00
C HIS A 49 0.94 -2.65 -6.86
N ARG A 50 0.24 -3.76 -6.62
CA ARG A 50 0.73 -4.75 -5.67
C ARG A 50 1.92 -5.54 -6.21
N ARG A 51 2.86 -5.79 -5.31
CA ARG A 51 4.01 -6.67 -5.52
C ARG A 51 4.00 -7.81 -4.50
N PRO A 52 4.61 -8.97 -4.82
CA PRO A 52 4.65 -10.13 -3.94
C PRO A 52 5.73 -10.04 -2.85
N THR A 53 6.74 -9.18 -3.02
CA THR A 53 7.85 -9.00 -2.08
C THR A 53 8.17 -7.51 -1.88
N ILE A 54 8.94 -7.22 -0.82
CA ILE A 54 9.42 -5.86 -0.53
C ILE A 54 10.38 -5.41 -1.63
N GLU A 55 11.30 -6.28 -2.06
CA GLU A 55 12.30 -6.01 -3.08
C GLU A 55 11.65 -5.60 -4.40
N GLU A 56 10.60 -6.31 -4.82
CA GLU A 56 9.84 -5.95 -6.03
C GLU A 56 9.06 -4.65 -5.86
N ALA A 57 8.55 -4.35 -4.66
CA ALA A 57 7.88 -3.08 -4.38
C ALA A 57 8.82 -1.88 -4.44
N LEU A 58 10.09 -2.07 -4.06
CA LEU A 58 11.14 -1.04 -4.05
C LEU A 58 11.87 -0.87 -5.39
N THR A 59 11.78 -1.85 -6.29
CA THR A 59 12.53 -1.84 -7.54
C THR A 59 12.12 -0.66 -8.43
N GLY A 60 13.05 0.27 -8.65
CA GLY A 60 12.82 1.47 -9.45
C GLY A 60 11.99 2.56 -8.77
N ALA A 61 11.73 2.46 -7.47
CA ALA A 61 11.01 3.48 -6.71
C ALA A 61 11.91 4.69 -6.42
N ASP A 62 11.39 5.91 -6.59
CA ASP A 62 12.07 7.15 -6.22
C ASP A 62 12.18 7.35 -4.69
N ALA A 63 11.21 6.80 -3.95
CA ALA A 63 11.14 6.86 -2.49
C ALA A 63 10.34 5.67 -1.92
N ALA A 64 10.53 5.39 -0.63
CA ALA A 64 9.81 4.36 0.10
C ALA A 64 9.24 4.91 1.41
N ILE A 65 8.03 4.47 1.77
CA ILE A 65 7.36 4.84 3.02
C ILE A 65 7.05 3.56 3.78
N LEU A 66 7.71 3.36 4.92
CA LEU A 66 7.37 2.31 5.87
C LEU A 66 6.26 2.82 6.78
N VAL A 67 5.11 2.14 6.81
CA VAL A 67 3.92 2.60 7.55
C VAL A 67 3.53 1.66 8.68
N THR A 68 3.64 0.36 8.45
CA THR A 68 3.31 -0.68 9.42
C THR A 68 4.60 -1.45 9.71
N GLU A 69 4.95 -1.57 10.98
CA GLU A 69 6.18 -2.21 11.47
C GLU A 69 6.12 -3.75 11.55
#